data_AF-A0A1I0GXU0-F1
#
_entry.id   AF-A0A1I0GXU0-F1
#
_cell.length_a   1.000
_cell.length_b   1.000
_cell.length_c   1.000
_cell.angle_alpha   90.00
_cell.angle_beta   90.00
_cell.angle_gamma   90.00
#
_symmetry.space_group_name_H-M   'P 1'
#
loop_
_entity.id
_entity.type
_entity.pdbx_description
1 polymer ?
#
loop_
_entity_poly.entity_id
_entity_poly.type
_entity_poly.pdbx_seq_one_letter_code
_entity_poly.pdbx_strand_id
1 'polypeptide(L)' 'MKMRAEMGRYSSVVGQSVHLLAADGKFLGQVAIMCQSDALRDRPTQTAICEIICSAINAAQEDQEGQEDDRG' A
#
# COMPACT_ATOMS: atom_id res chain seq x y z
N MET A 1 6.34 13.34 -4.49
CA MET A 1 7.02 12.86 -3.28
C MET A 1 7.22 11.37 -3.47
N LYS A 2 8.47 10.89 -3.41
CA LYS A 2 8.78 9.47 -3.60
C LYS A 2 8.33 8.67 -2.39
N MET A 3 7.53 7.63 -2.61
CA MET A 3 7.04 6.75 -1.55
C MET A 3 7.08 5.28 -1.98
N ARG A 4 7.02 4.39 -1.00
CA ARG A 4 6.95 2.94 -1.18
C ARG A 4 5.81 2.39 -0.34
N ALA A 5 5.04 1.49 -0.93
CA ALA A 5 3.98 0.78 -0.24
C ALA A 5 4.48 -0.58 0.26
N GLU A 6 4.15 -0.88 1.51
CA GLU A 6 4.39 -2.18 2.14
C GLU A 6 3.14 -2.69 2.83
N MET A 7 3.04 -4.02 2.98
CA MET A 7 1.97 -4.61 3.75
C MET A 7 2.16 -4.33 5.25
N GLY A 8 1.12 -3.79 5.87
CA GLY A 8 1.05 -3.62 7.32
C GLY A 8 0.97 -4.96 8.05
N ARG A 9 1.04 -4.90 9.38
CA ARG A 9 0.83 -6.08 10.22
C ARG A 9 -0.66 -6.32 10.38
N TYR A 10 -1.10 -7.53 10.06
CA TYR A 10 -2.47 -7.94 10.33
C TYR A 10 -2.80 -7.86 11.83
N SER A 11 -3.98 -7.33 12.14
CA SER A 11 -4.56 -7.27 13.48
C SER A 11 -5.99 -7.81 13.45
N SER A 12 -6.39 -8.56 14.49
CA SER A 12 -7.77 -9.01 14.64
C SER A 12 -8.76 -7.89 14.93
N VAL A 13 -8.27 -6.70 15.33
CA VAL A 13 -9.11 -5.54 15.67
C VAL A 13 -9.30 -4.61 14.48
N VAL A 14 -8.22 -4.35 13.72
CA VAL A 14 -8.22 -3.37 12.63
C VAL A 14 -8.10 -3.98 11.23
N GLY A 15 -7.91 -5.30 11.13
CA GLY A 15 -7.70 -6.00 9.87
C GLY A 15 -6.30 -5.82 9.32
N GLN A 16 -6.18 -5.85 7.99
CA GLN A 16 -4.95 -5.59 7.25
C GLN A 16 -4.90 -4.14 6.75
N SER A 17 -3.68 -3.64 6.54
CA SER A 17 -3.43 -2.29 6.01
C SER A 17 -2.25 -2.28 5.04
N VAL A 18 -2.08 -1.15 4.34
CA VAL A 18 -0.86 -0.83 3.59
C VAL A 18 -0.17 0.33 4.28
N HIS A 19 1.12 0.21 4.57
CA HIS A 19 1.98 1.28 5.08
C HIS A 19 2.62 2.02 3.91
N LEU A 20 2.63 3.35 4.01
CA LEU A 20 3.30 4.23 3.06
C LEU A 20 4.56 4.76 3.72
N LEU A 21 5.69 4.53 3.07
CA LEU A 21 7.01 4.90 3.56
C LEU A 21 7.65 5.89 2.58
N ALA A 22 8.36 6.90 3.08
CA ALA A 22 9.24 7.71 2.27
C ALA A 22 10.47 6.89 1.82
N ALA A 23 11.24 7.44 0.88
CA ALA A 23 12.45 6.80 0.37
C ALA A 23 13.51 6.53 1.48
N ASP A 24 13.52 7.35 2.54
CA ASP A 24 14.38 7.18 3.71
C ASP A 24 13.84 6.18 4.75
N GLY A 25 12.71 5.52 4.44
CA GLY A 25 12.04 4.57 5.33
C GLY A 25 11.13 5.24 6.38
N LYS A 26 11.01 6.57 6.40
CA LYS A 26 10.11 7.26 7.32
C LYS A 26 8.65 6.90 7.02
N PHE A 27 7.90 6.54 8.05
CA PHE A 27 6.46 6.31 7.93
C PHE A 27 5.71 7.59 7.57
N LEU A 28 5.01 7.57 6.44
CA LEU A 28 4.19 8.66 5.94
C LEU A 28 2.71 8.51 6.30
N GLY A 29 2.23 7.28 6.42
CA GLY A 29 0.83 6.99 6.72
C GLY A 29 0.41 5.57 6.37
N GLN A 30 -0.89 5.30 6.39
CA GLN A 30 -1.45 4.00 6.05
C GLN A 30 -2.75 4.09 5.25
N VAL A 31 -3.00 3.08 4.42
CA VAL A 31 -4.31 2.80 3.81
C VAL A 31 -5.02 1.76 4.66
N ALA A 32 -6.20 2.12 5.17
CA ALA A 32 -7.03 1.24 5.98
C ALA A 32 -8.27 0.79 5.21
N ILE A 33 -8.70 -0.46 5.42
CA ILE A 33 -9.90 -1.03 4.80
C ILE A 33 -11.07 -0.89 5.78
N MET A 34 -12.04 -0.04 5.44
CA MET A 34 -13.28 0.12 6.19
C MET A 34 -14.43 -0.53 5.43
N CYS A 35 -15.05 -1.57 6.03
CA CYS A 35 -16.12 -2.32 5.40
C CYS A 35 -17.17 -2.80 6.42
N GLN A 36 -18.41 -2.94 5.95
CA GLN A 36 -19.54 -3.44 6.77
C GLN A 36 -19.72 -4.95 6.66
N SER A 37 -19.36 -5.56 5.53
CA SER A 37 -19.52 -7.00 5.30
C SER A 37 -18.39 -7.80 5.94
N ASP A 38 -18.72 -8.88 6.65
CA ASP A 38 -17.72 -9.79 7.23
C ASP A 38 -16.89 -10.51 6.16
N ALA A 39 -17.43 -10.70 4.96
CA ALA A 39 -16.70 -11.26 3.81
C ALA A 39 -15.60 -10.31 3.26
N LEU A 40 -15.53 -9.06 3.74
CA LEU A 40 -14.43 -8.13 3.46
C LEU A 40 -13.51 -7.95 4.67
N ARG A 41 -13.82 -8.62 5.79
CA ARG A 41 -13.02 -8.63 7.02
C ARG A 41 -12.14 -9.86 7.14
N ASP A 42 -12.35 -10.87 6.31
CA ASP A 42 -11.51 -12.06 6.34
C ASP A 42 -10.07 -11.73 5.89
N ARG A 43 -9.12 -12.37 6.57
CA ARG A 43 -7.69 -12.11 6.36
C ARG A 43 -7.25 -12.39 4.92
N PRO A 44 -7.63 -13.51 4.27
CA PRO A 44 -7.28 -13.75 2.87
C PRO A 44 -7.74 -12.64 1.92
N THR A 45 -8.99 -12.21 2.00
CA THR A 45 -9.55 -11.15 1.16
C THR A 45 -8.81 -9.83 1.38
N GLN A 46 -8.63 -9.42 2.63
CA GLN A 46 -7.92 -8.18 2.91
C GLN A 46 -6.44 -8.23 2.51
N THR A 47 -5.80 -9.40 2.62
CA THR A 47 -4.42 -9.60 2.16
C THR A 47 -4.33 -9.42 0.65
N ALA A 48 -5.23 -10.06 -0.12
CA ALA A 48 -5.27 -9.91 -1.57
C ALA A 48 -5.52 -8.46 -2.01
N ILE A 49 -6.43 -7.75 -1.33
CA ILE A 49 -6.68 -6.32 -1.58
C ILE A 49 -5.43 -5.48 -1.30
N CYS A 50 -4.78 -5.68 -0.15
CA CYS A 50 -3.58 -4.93 0.21
C CYS A 50 -2.40 -5.23 -0.72
N GLU A 51 -2.24 -6.46 -1.20
CA GLU A 51 -1.22 -6.81 -2.20
C GLU A 51 -1.43 -6.04 -3.50
N ILE A 52 -2.68 -5.99 -4.01
CA ILE A 52 -3.02 -5.22 -5.20
C ILE A 52 -2.70 -3.73 -5.00
N ILE A 53 -3.07 -3.16 -3.85
CA ILE A 53 -2.78 -1.75 -3.53
C ILE A 53 -1.28 -1.49 -3.47
N CYS A 54 -0.51 -2.37 -2.80
CA CYS A 54 0.95 -2.26 -2.74
C CYS A 54 1.58 -2.28 -4.14
N SER A 55 1.20 -3.25 -4.97
CA SER A 55 1.69 -3.37 -6.34
C SER A 55 1.35 -2.16 -7.18
N ALA A 56 0.11 -1.67 -7.11
CA ALA A 56 -0.33 -0.51 -7.88
C ALA A 56 0.41 0.77 -7.47
N ILE A 57 0.62 1.00 -6.17
CA ILE A 57 1.36 2.16 -5.68
C ILE A 57 2.81 2.10 -6.13
N ASN A 58 3.46 0.94 -5.97
CA ASN A 58 4.87 0.80 -6.31
C ASN A 58 5.11 0.93 -7.83
N ALA A 59 4.26 0.31 -8.67
CA ALA A 59 4.34 0.46 -10.13
C ALA A 59 4.17 1.93 -10.56
N ALA A 60 3.21 2.66 -9.97
CA ALA A 60 3.02 4.08 -10.24
C ALA A 60 4.19 4.97 -9.80
N GLN A 61 5.09 4.49 -8.92
CA GLN A 61 6.31 5.19 -8.54
C GLN A 61 7.46 4.89 -9.50
N GLU A 62 7.58 3.65 -9.98
CA GLU A 62 8.54 3.26 -11.03
C GLU A 62 8.28 4.02 -12.34
N ASP A 63 7.01 4.16 -12.75
CA ASP A 63 6.64 4.91 -13.97
C ASP A 63 6.95 6.42 -13.88
N GLN A 64 7.01 6.97 -12.67
CA GLN A 64 7.40 8.38 -12.46
C GLN A 64 8.92 8.56 -12.59
N GLU A 65 9.72 7.56 -12.22
CA GLU A 65 11.18 7.59 -12.39
C GLU A 65 11.57 7.58 -13.87
N GLY A 66 10.95 6.69 -14.66
CA GLY A 66 11.24 6.60 -16.11
C GLY A 66 10.87 7.86 -16.92
N GLN A 67 9.97 8.70 -16.41
CA GLN A 67 9.56 9.96 -17.06
C GLN A 67 10.39 11.17 -16.65
N GLU A 68 11.05 11.14 -15.49
CA GLU A 68 11.99 12.19 -15.07
C GLU A 68 13.35 12.03 -15.78
N ASP A 69 13.78 10.78 -16.03
CA ASP A 69 15.05 10.48 -16.70
C ASP A 69 15.06 10.78 -18.22
N ASP A 70 13.90 10.73 -18.91
CA ASP A 70 13.78 11.00 -20.36
C ASP A 70 13.72 12.50 -20.72
N ARG A 71 13.79 13.39 -19.71
CA ARG A 71 13.81 14.86 -19.88
C ARG A 71 15.18 15.49 -19.62
N GLY A 72 16.23 14.67 -19.45
CA GLY A 72 17.61 15.08 -19.19
C GLY A 72 18.47 15.23 -20.44
#